data_AF-A0A3N3DVJ3-F1
#
_entry.id   AF-A0A3N3DVJ3-F1
#
_cell.length_a   1.000
_cell.length_b   1.000
_cell.length_c   1.000
_cell.angle_alpha   90.00
_cell.angle_beta   90.00
_cell.angle_gamma   90.00
#
_symmetry.space_group_name_H-M   'P 1'
#
loop_
_entity.id
_entity.type
_entity.pdbx_description
1 polymer ?
#
loop_
_entity_poly.entity_id
_entity_poly.type
_entity_poly.pdbx_seq_one_letter_code
_entity_poly.pdbx_strand_id
1 'polypeptide(L)' 'MSDFEKELEAMTQQVADEPEVALPSIDEQKAIAAELKRLEEAGELTPEVLEQYFGKFYSKTDTPVH' A
#
# COMPACT_ATOMS: atom_id res chain seq x y z
N MET A 1 35.08 -4.25 4.88
CA MET A 1 33.70 -4.17 4.40
C MET A 1 33.74 -3.60 3.00
N SER A 2 33.24 -4.36 2.02
CA SER A 2 33.12 -3.96 0.61
C SER A 2 32.11 -2.81 0.48
N ASP A 3 32.23 -1.98 -0.56
CA ASP A 3 31.26 -0.91 -0.83
C ASP A 3 29.84 -1.47 -1.04
N PHE A 4 29.74 -2.68 -1.61
CA PHE A 4 28.47 -3.40 -1.74
C PHE A 4 27.83 -3.77 -0.39
N GLU A 5 28.63 -4.17 0.61
CA GLU A 5 28.11 -4.53 1.93
C GLU A 5 27.53 -3.31 2.64
N LYS A 6 28.15 -2.14 2.48
CA LYS A 6 27.65 -0.87 3.04
C LYS A 6 26.35 -0.41 2.37
N GLU A 7 26.26 -0.57 1.05
CA GLU A 7 25.06 -0.23 0.29
C GLU A 7 23.89 -1.15 0.68
N LEU A 8 24.16 -2.45 0.80
CA LEU A 8 23.17 -3.42 1.26
C LEU A 8 22.70 -3.12 2.70
N GLU A 9 23.64 -2.79 3.60
CA GLU A 9 23.32 -2.41 4.97
C GLU A 9 22.43 -1.15 5.02
N ALA A 10 22.75 -0.13 4.22
CA ALA A 10 21.94 1.09 4.11
C ALA A 10 20.53 0.80 3.57
N MET A 11 20.38 -0.09 2.58
CA MET A 11 19.06 -0.50 2.08
C MET A 11 18.25 -1.26 3.15
N THR A 12 18.87 -2.17 3.90
CA THR A 12 18.18 -2.93 4.94
C THR A 12 17.69 -2.04 6.09
N GLN A 13 18.47 -1.03 6.47
CA GLN A 13 18.07 -0.05 7.49
C GLN A 13 16.88 0.81 7.01
N GLN A 14 16.87 1.24 5.74
CA GLN A 14 15.76 2.00 5.18
C GLN A 14 14.43 1.23 5.20
N VAL A 15 14.45 -0.08 4.90
CA VAL A 15 13.25 -0.93 4.95
C VAL A 15 12.81 -1.20 6.40
N ALA A 16 13.77 -1.34 7.33
CA ALA A 16 13.46 -1.58 8.73
C ALA A 16 12.82 -0.37 9.45
N ASP A 17 13.09 0.85 8.98
CA ASP A 17 12.54 2.08 9.55
C ASP A 17 11.15 2.46 8.99
N GLU A 18 10.65 1.75 7.97
CA GLU A 18 9.29 1.96 7.47
C GLU A 18 8.26 1.36 8.44
N PRO A 19 7.25 2.14 8.90
CA PRO A 19 6.24 1.63 9.82
C PRO A 19 5.40 0.56 9.12
N GLU A 20 5.34 -0.64 9.70
CA GLU A 20 4.44 -1.70 9.24
C GLU A 20 2.98 -1.22 9.31
N VAL A 21 2.32 -1.16 8.15
CA VAL A 21 0.89 -0.89 8.06
C VAL A 21 0.16 -2.22 8.15
N ALA A 22 -0.57 -2.41 9.26
CA ALA A 22 -1.36 -3.62 9.45
C ALA A 22 -2.40 -3.78 8.34
N LEU A 23 -2.46 -4.98 7.77
CA LEU A 23 -3.54 -5.34 6.85
C LEU A 23 -4.87 -5.43 7.60
N PRO A 24 -5.99 -5.04 6.96
CA PRO A 24 -7.31 -5.20 7.55
C PRO A 24 -7.64 -6.69 7.76
N SER A 25 -8.47 -6.97 8.75
CA SER A 25 -9.00 -8.32 9.01
C SER A 25 -9.86 -8.84 7.83
N ILE A 26 -10.14 -10.14 7.80
CA ILE A 26 -10.96 -10.74 6.73
C ILE A 26 -12.37 -10.14 6.67
N ASP A 27 -12.97 -9.82 7.80
CA ASP A 27 -14.31 -9.24 7.83
C ASP A 27 -14.29 -7.78 7.36
N GLU A 28 -13.27 -7.01 7.71
CA GLU A 28 -13.04 -5.67 7.17
C GLU A 28 -12.77 -5.69 5.65
N GLN A 29 -11.95 -6.63 5.17
CA GLN A 29 -11.70 -6.81 3.73
C GLN A 29 -13.00 -7.09 2.96
N LYS A 30 -13.89 -7.93 3.50
CA LYS A 30 -15.21 -8.19 2.90
C LYS A 30 -16.08 -6.95 2.87
N ALA A 31 -16.09 -6.16 3.95
CA ALA A 31 -16.86 -4.91 4.01
C ALA A 31 -16.36 -3.89 2.99
N ILE A 32 -15.03 -3.74 2.86
CA ILE A 32 -14.40 -2.90 1.84
C ILE A 32 -14.80 -3.37 0.45
N ALA A 33 -14.69 -4.67 0.15
CA ALA A 33 -15.06 -5.21 -1.15
C ALA A 33 -16.55 -5.01 -1.50
N ALA A 34 -17.45 -5.11 -0.53
CA ALA A 34 -18.87 -4.85 -0.73
C ALA A 34 -19.14 -3.37 -1.07
N GLU A 35 -18.47 -2.45 -0.38
CA GLU A 35 -18.63 -1.02 -0.63
C GLU A 35 -18.06 -0.60 -1.99
N LEU A 36 -16.88 -1.11 -2.36
CA LEU A 36 -16.28 -0.83 -3.67
C LEU A 36 -17.18 -1.31 -4.82
N LYS A 37 -17.83 -2.48 -4.68
CA LYS A 37 -18.82 -2.97 -5.66
C LYS A 37 -20.03 -2.06 -5.76
N ARG A 38 -20.57 -1.60 -4.63
CA ARG A 38 -21.69 -0.65 -4.60
C ARG A 38 -21.35 0.64 -5.35
N LEU A 39 -20.14 1.15 -5.13
CA LEU A 39 -19.65 2.36 -5.81
C LEU A 39 -19.42 2.12 -7.31
N GLU A 40 -18.91 0.94 -7.70
CA GLU A 40 -18.74 0.55 -9.10
C GLU A 40 -20.09 0.52 -9.84
N GLU A 41 -21.09 -0.14 -9.26
CA GLU A 41 -22.45 -0.22 -9.80
C GLU A 41 -23.13 1.15 -9.91
N ALA A 42 -22.82 2.06 -8.98
CA ALA A 42 -23.30 3.44 -9.00
C ALA A 42 -22.53 4.36 -9.98
N GLY A 43 -21.40 3.91 -10.53
CA GLY A 43 -20.48 4.74 -11.33
C GLY A 43 -19.71 5.79 -10.51
N GLU A 44 -19.61 5.60 -9.20
CA GLU A 44 -18.97 6.49 -8.23
C GLU A 44 -17.59 6.00 -7.78
N LEU A 45 -17.13 4.85 -8.28
CA LEU A 45 -15.81 4.30 -7.96
C LEU A 45 -14.70 5.07 -8.71
N THR A 46 -14.17 6.11 -8.08
CA THR A 46 -13.07 6.92 -8.63
C THR A 46 -11.69 6.51 -8.07
N PRO A 47 -10.58 6.88 -8.73
CA PRO A 47 -9.23 6.67 -8.20
C PRO A 47 -9.02 7.28 -6.81
N GLU A 48 -9.57 8.46 -6.56
CA GLU A 48 -9.48 9.15 -5.27
C GLU A 48 -10.22 8.37 -4.16
N VAL A 49 -11.30 7.66 -4.50
CA VAL A 49 -12.00 6.78 -3.55
C VAL A 49 -11.17 5.52 -3.28
N LEU A 50 -10.57 4.93 -4.31
CA LEU A 50 -9.66 3.78 -4.14
C LEU A 50 -8.45 4.12 -3.26
N GLU A 51 -7.88 5.31 -3.42
CA GLU A 51 -6.72 5.76 -2.63
C GLU A 51 -7.02 5.83 -1.12
N GLN A 52 -8.27 6.05 -0.71
CA GLN A 52 -8.65 6.02 0.71
C GLN A 52 -8.51 4.62 1.33
N TYR A 53 -8.67 3.57 0.52
CA TYR A 53 -8.54 2.18 0.98
C TYR A 53 -7.11 1.65 0.81
N PHE A 54 -6.43 2.02 -0.28
CA PHE A 54 -5.15 1.44 -0.67
C PHE A 54 -3.94 2.37 -0.49
N GLY A 55 -4.15 3.70 -0.40
CA GLY A 55 -3.12 4.74 -0.29
C GLY A 55 -2.10 4.48 0.82
N LYS A 56 -2.57 3.95 1.94
CA LYS A 56 -1.75 3.61 3.11
C LYS A 56 -0.83 2.40 2.93
N PHE A 57 -0.99 1.61 1.87
CA PHE A 57 -0.14 0.45 1.58
C PHE A 57 0.90 0.74 0.49
N TYR A 58 0.86 1.91 -0.13
CA TYR A 58 1.91 2.32 -1.06
C TYR A 58 3.19 2.66 -0.30
N SER A 59 4.28 1.96 -0.60
CA SER A 59 5.61 2.40 -0.17
C SER A 59 6.03 3.61 -1.02
N LYS A 60 6.84 4.51 -0.46
CA LYS A 60 7.36 5.67 -1.21
C LYS A 60 8.30 5.26 -2.36
N THR A 61 8.73 4.01 -2.38
CA THR A 61 9.62 3.40 -3.38
C THR A 61 8.85 2.72 -4.51
N ASP A 62 7.56 2.38 -4.34
CA ASP A 62 6.67 1.94 -5.40
C ASP A 62 6.15 3.15 -6.17
N THR A 63 6.98 3.67 -7.07
CA THR A 63 6.49 4.62 -8.07
C THR A 63 5.44 3.92 -8.91
N PRO A 64 4.22 4.47 -9.06
CA PRO A 64 3.22 3.87 -9.93
C PRO A 64 3.80 3.72 -11.34
N VAL A 65 3.83 2.50 -11.86
CA VAL A 65 4.13 2.26 -13.28
C VAL A 65 2.90 2.73 -14.05
N HIS A 66 2.96 3.94 -14.59
CA HIS A 66 1.94 4.55 -15.44
C HIS A 66 1.98 4.02 -16.87
#